data_AF-A0A3D2UUR3-F1
#
_entry.id   AF-A0A3D2UUR3-F1
#
_cell.length_a   1.000
_cell.length_b   1.000
_cell.length_c   1.000
_cell.angle_alpha   90.00
_cell.angle_beta   90.00
_cell.angle_gamma   90.00
#
_symmetry.space_group_name_H-M   'P 1'
#
loop_
_entity.id
_entity.type
_entity.pdbx_description
1 polymer ?
#
loop_
_entity_poly.entity_id
_entity_poly.type
_entity_poly.pdbx_seq_one_letter_code
_entity_poly.pdbx_strand_id
1 'polypeptide(L)'
;KVVKNKVAPPFRQVEFDIIYGKGISKTGDLLDLGVAHEIIAKSGTWFSYKENRIGQGRENSKRFLAENPEISAEIEKRLRETLGLTASEMENNAEEPATKAKKTEKNS
;
A
#
# COMPACT_ATOMS: atom_id res chain seq x y z
N LYS A 1 3.50 -4.92 17.21
CA LYS A 1 4.96 -5.12 17.43
C LYS A 1 5.27 -6.60 17.49
N VAL A 2 6.08 -7.13 16.55
CA VAL A 2 6.51 -8.54 16.60
C VAL A 2 7.76 -8.64 17.47
N VAL A 3 7.62 -9.25 18.65
CA VAL A 3 8.67 -9.27 19.69
C VAL A 3 9.65 -10.45 19.55
N LYS A 4 9.28 -11.48 18.78
CA LYS A 4 10.12 -12.65 18.52
C LYS A 4 9.76 -13.20 17.15
N ASN A 5 10.70 -13.17 16.21
CA ASN A 5 10.56 -13.77 14.90
C ASN A 5 11.85 -14.54 14.57
N LYS A 6 11.72 -15.82 14.21
CA LYS A 6 12.85 -16.74 13.94
C LYS A 6 13.06 -16.98 12.44
N VAL A 7 12.17 -16.44 11.61
CA VAL A 7 12.10 -16.70 10.16
C VAL A 7 12.35 -15.43 9.35
N ALA A 8 12.15 -14.24 9.93
CA ALA A 8 12.37 -12.96 9.26
C ALA A 8 12.86 -11.89 10.27
N PRO A 9 13.31 -10.71 9.81
CA PRO A 9 13.85 -9.67 10.67
C PRO A 9 12.90 -9.31 11.82
N PRO A 10 13.35 -9.38 13.08
CA PRO A 10 12.54 -9.00 14.22
C PRO A 10 12.28 -7.48 14.24
N PHE A 11 11.30 -7.04 15.05
CA PHE A 11 10.95 -5.62 15.29
C PHE A 11 10.20 -4.85 14.20
N ARG A 12 9.71 -5.51 13.13
CA ARG A 12 8.75 -4.88 12.21
C ARG A 12 7.48 -4.46 12.97
N GLN A 13 7.09 -3.20 12.82
CA GLN A 13 5.84 -2.64 13.31
C GLN A 13 4.88 -2.54 12.12
N VAL A 14 3.65 -3.00 12.31
CA VAL A 14 2.57 -2.90 11.32
C VAL A 14 1.40 -2.30 12.08
N GLU A 15 0.85 -1.23 11.53
CA GLU A 15 -0.35 -0.57 12.01
C GLU A 15 -1.49 -1.00 11.10
N PHE A 16 -2.60 -1.47 11.67
CA PHE A 16 -3.78 -1.85 10.90
C PHE A 16 -5.04 -1.29 11.56
N ASP A 17 -5.95 -0.79 10.72
CA ASP A 17 -7.24 -0.29 11.16
C ASP A 17 -8.20 -1.48 11.43
N ILE A 18 -8.72 -1.56 12.66
CA ILE A 18 -9.76 -2.53 13.06
C ILE A 18 -11.13 -1.84 12.97
N ILE A 19 -12.00 -2.33 12.09
CA ILE A 19 -13.39 -1.85 12.00
C ILE A 19 -14.28 -2.76 12.86
N TYR A 20 -14.93 -2.19 13.87
CA TYR A 20 -15.91 -2.90 14.71
C TYR A 20 -16.99 -3.56 13.85
N GLY A 21 -17.15 -4.88 13.98
CA GLY A 21 -18.14 -5.68 13.23
C GLY A 21 -17.71 -6.20 11.86
N LYS A 22 -16.61 -5.71 11.27
CA LYS A 22 -16.05 -6.22 9.99
C LYS A 22 -14.65 -6.82 10.12
N GLY A 23 -13.94 -6.55 11.22
CA GLY A 23 -12.59 -7.04 11.46
C GLY A 23 -11.51 -6.15 10.83
N ILE A 24 -10.38 -6.76 10.43
CA ILE A 24 -9.22 -6.07 9.86
C ILE A 24 -9.58 -5.50 8.48
N SER A 25 -9.42 -4.20 8.27
CA SER A 25 -9.70 -3.54 7.00
C SER A 25 -8.60 -3.80 5.97
N LYS A 26 -8.61 -4.98 5.34
CA LYS A 26 -7.64 -5.34 4.30
C LYS A 26 -7.59 -4.34 3.14
N THR A 27 -8.73 -3.79 2.73
CA THR A 27 -8.80 -2.83 1.63
C THR A 27 -8.24 -1.45 1.98
N GLY A 28 -8.31 -1.05 3.26
CA GLY A 28 -7.68 0.18 3.74
C GLY A 28 -6.17 0.06 3.68
N ASP A 29 -5.64 -1.00 4.28
CA ASP A 29 -4.21 -1.30 4.31
C ASP A 29 -3.63 -1.45 2.89
N LEU A 30 -4.35 -2.16 2.00
CA LEU A 30 -3.96 -2.31 0.60
C LEU A 30 -3.87 -0.97 -0.14
N LEU A 31 -4.78 -0.03 0.14
CA LEU A 31 -4.77 1.30 -0.46
C LEU A 31 -3.58 2.12 0.05
N ASP A 32 -3.33 2.09 1.35
CA ASP A 32 -2.24 2.87 1.97
C ASP A 32 -0.87 2.33 1.52
N LEU A 33 -0.69 1.01 1.54
CA LEU A 33 0.52 0.36 1.02
C LEU A 33 0.66 0.58 -0.49
N GLY A 34 -0.42 0.48 -1.26
CA GLY A 34 -0.39 0.73 -2.70
C GLY A 34 0.04 2.16 -3.04
N VAL A 35 -0.35 3.15 -2.23
CA VAL A 35 0.11 4.54 -2.39
C VAL A 35 1.57 4.70 -1.93
N ALA A 36 1.96 4.07 -0.83
CA ALA A 36 3.33 4.13 -0.30
C ALA A 36 4.37 3.54 -1.27
N HIS A 37 3.99 2.48 -1.99
CA HIS A 37 4.83 1.80 -2.98
C HIS A 37 4.65 2.32 -4.41
N GLU A 38 4.00 3.49 -4.60
CA GLU A 38 3.76 4.12 -5.91
C GLU A 38 3.00 3.23 -6.93
N ILE A 39 2.27 2.21 -6.47
CA ILE A 39 1.41 1.34 -7.30
C ILE A 39 0.09 2.05 -7.62
N ILE A 40 -0.43 2.80 -6.65
CA ILE A 40 -1.65 3.61 -6.78
C ILE A 40 -1.25 5.08 -6.84
N ALA A 41 -1.65 5.77 -7.89
CA ALA A 41 -1.42 7.19 -8.07
C ALA A 41 -2.45 8.00 -7.26
N LYS A 42 -1.96 8.92 -6.43
CA LYS A 42 -2.79 9.86 -5.66
C LYS A 42 -2.64 11.28 -6.21
N SER A 43 -3.68 11.75 -6.90
CA SER A 43 -3.78 13.12 -7.41
C SER A 43 -4.70 13.95 -6.52
N GLY A 44 -4.12 14.52 -5.46
CA GLY A 44 -4.87 15.28 -4.45
C GLY A 44 -5.78 14.35 -3.63
N THR A 45 -7.09 14.49 -3.82
CA THR A 45 -8.12 13.63 -3.19
C THR A 45 -8.51 12.45 -4.08
N TRP A 46 -8.01 12.38 -5.32
CA TRP A 46 -8.34 11.31 -6.26
C TRP A 46 -7.31 10.19 -6.23
N PHE A 47 -7.80 8.96 -6.29
CA PHE A 47 -6.99 7.75 -6.43
C PHE A 47 -7.23 7.13 -7.81
N SER A 48 -6.13 6.78 -8.46
CA SER A 48 -6.11 6.12 -9.76
C SER A 48 -5.15 4.94 -9.69
N TYR A 49 -5.51 3.86 -10.35
CA TYR A 49 -4.67 2.67 -10.49
C TYR A 49 -4.50 2.36 -11.96
N LYS A 50 -3.26 2.40 -12.46
CA LYS A 50 -2.96 2.38 -13.89
C LYS A 50 -3.81 3.43 -14.64
N GLU A 51 -4.69 2.97 -15.53
CA GLU A 51 -5.63 3.77 -16.31
C GLU A 51 -7.05 3.80 -15.70
N ASN A 52 -7.29 3.02 -14.64
CA ASN A 52 -8.58 2.94 -13.98
C ASN A 52 -8.67 3.97 -12.84
N ARG A 53 -9.71 4.80 -12.89
CA ARG A 53 -10.00 5.75 -11.82
C ARG A 53 -10.76 5.04 -10.69
N ILE A 54 -10.11 4.86 -9.55
CA ILE A 54 -10.69 4.18 -8.38
C ILE A 54 -11.79 5.07 -7.77
N GLY A 55 -11.50 6.36 -7.58
CA GLY A 55 -12.47 7.30 -7.02
C GLY A 55 -11.86 8.41 -6.17
N GLN A 56 -12.74 9.23 -5.60
CA GLN A 56 -12.36 10.36 -4.76
C GLN A 56 -12.44 9.98 -3.28
N GLY A 57 -11.33 10.14 -2.56
CA GLY A 57 -11.25 9.95 -1.11
C GLY A 57 -11.07 8.49 -0.69
N ARG A 58 -10.50 8.30 0.51
CA ARG A 58 -10.12 6.99 1.06
C ARG A 58 -11.32 6.04 1.19
N GLU A 59 -12.49 6.54 1.60
CA GLU A 59 -13.72 5.76 1.78
C GLU A 59 -14.23 5.16 0.45
N ASN A 60 -14.35 5.98 -0.60
CA ASN A 60 -14.81 5.50 -1.90
C ASN A 60 -13.81 4.52 -2.52
N SER A 61 -12.51 4.77 -2.34
CA SER A 61 -11.47 3.85 -2.81
C SER A 61 -11.51 2.49 -2.11
N LYS A 62 -11.72 2.47 -0.79
CA LYS A 62 -11.92 1.22 -0.04
C LYS A 62 -13.15 0.47 -0.51
N ARG A 63 -14.26 1.18 -0.80
CA ARG A 63 -15.48 0.56 -1.33
C ARG A 63 -15.27 -0.03 -2.72
N PHE A 64 -14.64 0.73 -3.62
CA PHE A 64 -14.30 0.26 -4.96
C PHE A 64 -13.43 -1.01 -4.94
N LEU A 65 -12.40 -1.05 -4.09
CA LEU A 65 -11.55 -2.23 -3.93
C LEU A 65 -12.31 -3.43 -3.33
N ALA A 66 -13.27 -3.18 -2.44
CA ALA A 66 -14.13 -4.23 -1.89
C ALA A 66 -15.13 -4.78 -2.93
N GLU A 67 -15.62 -3.95 -3.84
CA GLU A 67 -16.53 -4.34 -4.92
C GLU A 67 -15.80 -4.99 -6.10
N ASN A 68 -14.52 -4.68 -6.29
CA ASN A 68 -13.68 -5.19 -7.39
C ASN A 68 -12.52 -6.03 -6.84
N PRO A 69 -12.78 -7.29 -6.42
CA PRO A 69 -11.75 -8.16 -5.85
C PRO A 69 -10.63 -8.50 -6.86
N GLU A 70 -10.92 -8.49 -8.17
CA GLU A 70 -9.93 -8.71 -9.22
C GLU A 70 -8.83 -7.64 -9.23
N ILE A 71 -9.22 -6.36 -9.09
CA ILE A 71 -8.29 -5.23 -9.03
C ILE A 71 -7.50 -5.28 -7.72
N SER A 72 -8.16 -5.59 -6.62
CA SER A 72 -7.52 -5.77 -5.31
C SER A 72 -6.47 -6.88 -5.33
N ALA A 73 -6.76 -8.02 -5.94
CA ALA A 73 -5.81 -9.12 -6.08
C ALA A 73 -4.61 -8.73 -6.97
N GLU A 74 -4.84 -7.97 -8.03
CA GLU A 74 -3.76 -7.48 -8.89
C GLU A 74 -2.84 -6.50 -8.15
N ILE A 75 -3.40 -5.57 -7.39
CA ILE A 75 -2.64 -4.64 -6.55
C ILE A 75 -1.86 -5.41 -5.47
N GLU A 76 -2.49 -6.39 -4.82
CA GLU A 76 -1.83 -7.23 -3.81
C GLU A 76 -0.65 -8.00 -4.42
N LYS A 77 -0.83 -8.60 -5.60
CA LYS A 77 0.23 -9.33 -6.29
C LYS A 77 1.42 -8.40 -6.58
N ARG A 78 1.16 -7.24 -7.17
CA ARG A 78 2.20 -6.23 -7.45
C ARG A 78 2.91 -5.76 -6.19
N LEU A 79 2.15 -5.54 -5.11
CA LEU A 79 2.72 -5.13 -3.83
C LEU A 79 3.66 -6.21 -3.27
N ARG A 80 3.29 -7.49 -3.36
CA ARG A 80 4.16 -8.60 -2.97
C ARG A 80 5.40 -8.72 -3.85
N GLU A 81 5.28 -8.47 -5.16
CA GLU A 81 6.41 -8.41 -6.10
C GLU A 81 7.36 -7.25 -5.73
N THR A 82 6.83 -6.05 -5.48
CA THR A 82 7.63 -4.89 -5.05
C THR A 82 8.33 -5.09 -3.71
N LEU A 83 7.68 -5.82 -2.79
CA LEU A 83 8.25 -6.15 -1.48
C LEU A 83 9.24 -7.33 -1.52
N GLY A 84 9.48 -7.94 -2.68
CA GLY A 84 10.35 -9.11 -2.81
C GLY A 84 9.86 -10.33 -2.03
N LEU A 85 8.55 -10.42 -1.76
CA LEU A 85 7.90 -11.54 -1.07
C LEU A 85 7.51 -12.66 -2.05
N THR A 86 8.06 -12.64 -3.26
CA THR A 86 8.14 -13.80 -4.15
C THR A 86 9.08 -14.81 -3.50
N ALA A 87 8.67 -16.09 -3.43
CA ALA A 87 9.42 -17.15 -2.76
C ALA A 87 10.84 -17.41 -3.33
N SER A 88 11.28 -16.65 -4.34
CA SER A 88 12.55 -16.80 -5.04
C SER A 88 13.60 -15.71 -4.75
N GLU A 89 13.29 -14.63 -4.02
CA GLU A 89 14.20 -13.45 -3.96
C GLU A 89 14.50 -12.96 -2.53
N MET A 90 14.64 -13.87 -1.56
CA MET A 90 15.01 -13.52 -0.18
C MET A 90 16.46 -12.99 0.01
N GLU A 91 17.24 -12.71 -1.05
CA GLU A 91 18.64 -12.29 -0.90
C GLU A 91 18.98 -10.83 -1.24
N ASN A 92 18.16 -10.04 -1.93
CA ASN A 92 18.63 -8.73 -2.42
C ASN A 92 17.58 -7.61 -2.41
N ASN A 93 17.21 -7.06 -1.25
CA ASN A 93 17.10 -5.60 -1.13
C ASN A 93 16.76 -5.14 0.30
N ALA A 94 17.77 -4.61 0.98
CA ALA A 94 17.61 -3.72 2.11
C ALA A 94 18.09 -2.32 1.68
N GLU A 95 17.39 -1.69 0.74
CA GLU A 95 17.62 -0.28 0.44
C GLU A 95 16.33 0.54 0.54
N GLU A 96 16.49 1.66 1.22
CA GLU A 96 15.51 2.57 1.81
C GLU A 96 14.63 3.27 0.76
N PRO A 97 13.33 3.52 1.00
CA PRO A 97 12.60 4.45 0.15
C PRO A 97 12.74 5.88 0.70
N ALA A 98 13.49 6.65 -0.09
CA ALA A 98 13.55 8.10 -0.20
C ALA A 98 12.37 8.90 0.38
N THR A 99 12.72 9.77 1.33
CA THR A 99 11.96 10.96 1.71
C THR A 99 11.79 11.91 0.51
N LYS A 100 10.60 12.02 -0.07
CA LYS A 100 10.24 13.17 -0.92
C LYS A 100 9.52 14.24 -0.09
N ALA A 101 10.33 15.11 0.52
CA ALA A 101 9.87 16.40 1.05
C ALA A 101 9.60 17.35 -0.13
N LYS A 102 8.33 17.74 -0.33
CA LYS A 102 7.97 18.87 -1.20
C LYS A 102 8.40 20.17 -0.51
N LYS A 103 9.33 20.92 -1.10
CA LYS A 103 9.46 22.37 -0.87
C LYS A 103 9.18 23.11 -2.17
N THR A 104 8.25 24.04 -2.04
CA THR A 104 7.73 25.00 -3.01
C THR A 104 8.83 25.93 -3.51
N GLU A 105 8.94 26.14 -4.82
CA GLU A 105 9.59 27.33 -5.37
C GLU A 105 8.73 27.87 -6.53
N LYS A 106 8.22 29.08 -6.32
CA LYS A 106 7.37 29.85 -7.22
C LYS A 106 8.28 30.91 -7.84
N ASN A 107 8.47 30.89 -9.16
CA ASN A 107 9.08 32.00 -9.89
C ASN A 107 8.42 32.14 -11.26
N SER A 108 7.65 33.22 -11.42
CA SER A 108 7.45 34.07 -12.61
C SER A 108 6.31 35.04 -12.34
#